data_AF-A0A812MXR2-F1
#
_entry.id   AF-A0A812MXR2-F1
#
_cell.length_a   1.000
_cell.length_b   1.000
_cell.length_c   1.000
_cell.angle_alpha   90.00
_cell.angle_beta   90.00
_cell.angle_gamma   90.00
#
_symmetry.space_group_name_H-M   'P 1'
#
loop_
_entity.id
_entity.type
_entity.pdbx_description
1 polymer ?
#
loop_
_entity_poly.entity_id
_entity_poly.type
_entity_poly.pdbx_seq_one_letter_code
_entity_poly.pdbx_strand_id
1 'polypeptide(L)'
;WPTNLLEDAATHRRVLAALFITGITLVALEDVLRLDKSAIMLVLASVMWTYHAAGIHARSAEGHELLEEELMKGLFEVGSVILFLLPAMCVVESIDHMNGFAVVTAFIVRHTQEKAGRLMPIVCIIAFFLSSVIDNLTATIVCIKILQRVVPHNQDWRHSCG
;
A
#
# COMPACT_ATOMS: atom_id res chain seq x y z
N TRP A 1 -24.96 -28.49 -4.50
CA TRP A 1 -23.52 -28.16 -4.42
C TRP A 1 -22.74 -29.46 -4.54
N PRO A 2 -21.74 -29.56 -5.45
CA PRO A 2 -20.96 -30.79 -5.59
C PRO A 2 -20.11 -31.00 -4.32
N THR A 3 -20.52 -31.93 -3.48
CA THR A 3 -19.91 -32.24 -2.16
C THR A 3 -18.46 -32.71 -2.29
N ASN A 4 -18.15 -33.39 -3.40
CA ASN A 4 -16.83 -33.96 -3.69
C ASN A 4 -15.72 -32.91 -3.85
N LEU A 5 -16.08 -31.66 -4.21
CA LEU A 5 -15.12 -30.58 -4.47
C LEU A 5 -14.70 -29.84 -3.18
N LEU A 6 -15.48 -29.99 -2.11
CA LEU A 6 -15.29 -29.32 -0.82
C LEU A 6 -14.76 -30.28 0.26
N GLU A 7 -15.00 -31.59 0.12
CA GLU A 7 -14.58 -32.61 1.09
C GLU A 7 -13.10 -33.03 0.96
N ASP A 8 -12.49 -32.91 -0.21
CA ASP A 8 -11.07 -33.25 -0.41
C ASP A 8 -10.16 -32.06 -0.09
N ALA A 9 -9.44 -32.14 1.03
CA ALA A 9 -8.49 -31.13 1.47
C ALA A 9 -7.39 -30.83 0.44
N ALA A 10 -7.02 -31.80 -0.40
CA ALA A 10 -6.04 -31.57 -1.47
C ALA A 10 -6.62 -30.70 -2.59
N THR A 11 -7.88 -30.93 -2.97
CA THR A 11 -8.60 -30.14 -3.95
C THR A 11 -8.88 -28.72 -3.44
N HIS A 12 -9.29 -28.57 -2.18
CA HIS A 12 -9.49 -27.25 -1.54
C HIS A 12 -8.25 -26.36 -1.62
N ARG A 13 -7.08 -26.90 -1.24
CA ARG A 13 -5.80 -26.17 -1.33
C ARG A 13 -5.43 -25.80 -2.77
N ARG A 14 -5.67 -26.69 -3.74
CA ARG A 14 -5.39 -26.42 -5.16
C ARG A 14 -6.27 -25.30 -5.71
N VAL A 15 -7.55 -25.28 -5.35
CA VAL A 15 -8.49 -24.22 -5.77
C VAL A 15 -8.09 -22.88 -5.16
N LEU A 16 -7.79 -22.83 -3.86
CA LEU A 16 -7.29 -21.61 -3.22
C LEU A 16 -5.97 -21.13 -3.83
N ALA A 17 -5.03 -22.03 -4.11
CA ALA A 17 -3.78 -21.68 -4.78
C ALA A 17 -4.01 -21.14 -6.20
N ALA A 18 -4.92 -21.75 -6.96
CA ALA A 18 -5.27 -21.26 -8.30
C ALA A 18 -5.94 -19.88 -8.25
N LEU A 19 -6.85 -19.65 -7.30
CA LEU A 19 -7.48 -18.34 -7.07
C LEU A 19 -6.42 -17.29 -6.70
N PHE A 20 -5.50 -17.63 -5.80
CA PHE A 20 -4.43 -16.75 -5.37
C PHE A 20 -3.49 -16.35 -6.52
N ILE A 21 -3.03 -17.31 -7.32
CA ILE A 21 -2.16 -17.06 -8.49
C ILE A 21 -2.89 -16.22 -9.53
N THR A 22 -4.15 -16.55 -9.81
CA THR A 22 -4.99 -15.78 -10.74
C THR A 22 -5.15 -14.35 -10.25
N GLY A 23 -5.40 -14.16 -8.95
CA GLY A 23 -5.51 -12.85 -8.32
C GLY A 23 -4.25 -12.02 -8.42
N ILE A 24 -3.07 -12.59 -8.10
CA ILE A 24 -1.78 -11.90 -8.26
C ILE A 24 -1.53 -11.52 -9.72
N THR A 25 -1.88 -12.41 -10.65
CA THR A 25 -1.75 -12.14 -12.08
C THR A 25 -2.66 -10.99 -12.50
N LEU A 26 -3.88 -10.92 -11.96
CA LEU A 26 -4.83 -9.83 -12.20
C LEU A 26 -4.31 -8.49 -11.67
N VAL A 27 -3.67 -8.49 -10.49
CA VAL A 27 -3.01 -7.31 -9.90
C VAL A 27 -1.82 -6.87 -10.74
N ALA A 28 -1.04 -7.81 -11.27
CA ALA A 28 0.09 -7.49 -12.16
C ALA A 28 -0.38 -6.96 -13.53
N LEU A 29 -1.54 -7.39 -14.02
CA LEU A 29 -2.16 -6.95 -15.28
C LEU A 29 -3.03 -5.70 -15.11
N GLU A 30 -3.08 -5.11 -13.92
CA GLU A 30 -3.93 -3.96 -13.62
C GLU A 30 -3.72 -2.80 -14.61
N ASP A 31 -2.47 -2.50 -14.98
CA ASP A 31 -2.14 -1.45 -15.95
C ASP A 31 -2.84 -1.66 -17.31
N VAL A 32 -3.12 -2.91 -17.69
CA VAL A 32 -3.85 -3.27 -18.91
C VAL A 32 -5.37 -3.23 -18.69
N LEU A 33 -5.82 -3.62 -17.49
CA LEU A 33 -7.25 -3.75 -17.12
C LEU A 33 -7.89 -2.42 -16.65
N ARG A 34 -7.10 -1.40 -16.32
CA ARG A 34 -7.56 -0.09 -15.79
C ARG A 34 -8.51 -0.21 -14.59
N LEU A 35 -8.32 -1.23 -13.76
CA LEU A 35 -9.00 -1.40 -12.47
C LEU A 35 -8.08 -0.90 -11.36
N ASP A 36 -8.60 -0.60 -10.16
CA ASP A 36 -7.74 -0.24 -9.03
C ASP A 36 -7.15 -1.49 -8.35
N LYS A 37 -5.83 -1.49 -8.04
CA LYS A 37 -5.14 -2.56 -7.26
C LYS A 37 -5.94 -2.96 -6.03
N SER A 38 -6.39 -1.96 -5.28
CA SER A 38 -7.13 -2.14 -4.03
C SER A 38 -8.48 -2.84 -4.28
N ALA A 39 -9.18 -2.48 -5.35
CA ALA A 39 -10.47 -3.10 -5.69
C ALA A 39 -10.29 -4.57 -6.07
N ILE A 40 -9.30 -4.89 -6.90
CA ILE A 40 -8.99 -6.28 -7.29
C ILE A 40 -8.64 -7.12 -6.06
N MET A 41 -7.81 -6.59 -5.16
CA MET A 41 -7.40 -7.28 -3.93
C MET A 41 -8.58 -7.55 -2.99
N LEU A 42 -9.50 -6.58 -2.83
CA LEU A 42 -10.70 -6.74 -2.01
C LEU A 42 -11.64 -7.81 -2.60
N VAL A 43 -11.85 -7.80 -3.91
CA VAL A 43 -12.66 -8.82 -4.57
C VAL A 43 -12.03 -10.20 -4.42
N LEU A 44 -10.72 -10.33 -4.67
CA LEU A 44 -9.99 -11.59 -4.48
C LEU A 44 -10.13 -12.12 -3.05
N ALA A 45 -9.92 -11.27 -2.05
CA ALA A 45 -10.08 -11.63 -0.64
C ALA A 45 -11.51 -12.11 -0.35
N SER A 46 -12.53 -11.37 -0.82
CA SER A 46 -13.94 -11.74 -0.63
C SER A 46 -14.28 -13.10 -1.25
N VAL A 47 -13.77 -13.38 -2.46
CA VAL A 47 -14.00 -14.66 -3.17
C VAL A 47 -13.29 -15.81 -2.45
N MET A 48 -12.04 -15.63 -2.01
CA MET A 48 -11.28 -16.66 -1.30
C MET A 48 -11.92 -16.99 0.05
N TRP A 49 -12.30 -15.97 0.84
CA TRP A 49 -13.00 -16.18 2.11
C TRP A 49 -14.37 -16.82 1.93
N THR A 50 -15.14 -16.43 0.91
CA THR A 50 -16.44 -17.05 0.59
C THR A 50 -16.28 -18.53 0.22
N TYR A 51 -15.29 -18.86 -0.61
CA TYR A 51 -14.97 -20.26 -0.94
C TYR A 51 -14.54 -21.04 0.30
N HIS A 52 -13.71 -20.43 1.16
CA HIS A 52 -13.25 -21.07 2.39
C HIS A 52 -14.39 -21.35 3.38
N ALA A 53 -15.26 -20.37 3.60
CA ALA A 53 -16.45 -20.47 4.43
C ALA A 53 -17.44 -21.52 3.91
N ALA A 54 -17.56 -21.68 2.59
CA ALA A 54 -18.40 -22.71 1.99
C ALA A 54 -17.82 -24.14 2.17
N GLY A 55 -16.50 -24.27 2.35
CA GLY A 55 -15.79 -25.56 2.50
C GLY A 55 -15.70 -26.07 3.93
N ILE A 56 -15.57 -25.19 4.92
CA ILE A 56 -15.69 -25.55 6.34
C ILE A 56 -17.18 -25.77 6.62
N HIS A 57 -17.63 -27.02 6.43
CA HIS A 57 -18.97 -27.55 6.70
C HIS A 57 -19.97 -26.51 7.22
N ALA A 58 -20.65 -25.80 6.32
CA ALA A 58 -21.73 -24.85 6.61
C ALA A 58 -22.95 -25.47 7.36
N ARG A 59 -22.82 -26.71 7.87
CA ARG A 59 -23.85 -27.53 8.50
C ARG A 59 -23.49 -28.08 9.88
N SER A 60 -22.25 -27.95 10.37
CA SER A 60 -21.89 -28.36 11.75
C SER A 60 -21.71 -27.14 12.65
N ALA A 61 -22.18 -27.21 13.90
CA ALA A 61 -22.03 -26.12 14.86
C ALA A 61 -20.54 -25.79 15.14
N GLU A 62 -19.69 -26.82 15.23
CA GLU A 62 -18.23 -26.66 15.42
C GLU A 62 -17.54 -25.96 14.23
N GLY A 63 -18.04 -26.14 13.00
CA GLY A 63 -17.47 -25.50 11.81
C GLY A 63 -17.74 -23.99 11.77
N HIS A 64 -18.88 -23.54 12.30
CA HIS A 64 -19.22 -22.12 12.40
C HIS A 64 -18.34 -21.40 13.43
N GLU A 65 -18.13 -22.00 14.61
CA GLU A 65 -17.26 -21.40 15.64
C GLU A 65 -15.81 -21.25 15.16
N LEU A 66 -15.27 -22.27 14.50
CA LEU A 66 -13.91 -22.21 13.95
C LEU A 66 -13.78 -21.14 12.86
N LEU A 67 -14.77 -21.04 11.96
CA LEU A 67 -14.78 -20.05 10.90
C LEU A 67 -14.86 -18.63 11.46
N GLU A 68 -15.68 -18.40 12.50
CA GLU A 68 -15.78 -17.11 13.19
C GLU A 68 -14.44 -16.71 13.80
N GLU A 69 -13.77 -17.64 14.50
CA GLU A 69 -12.47 -17.39 15.10
C GLU A 69 -11.41 -17.02 14.05
N GLU A 70 -11.33 -17.76 12.95
CA GLU A 70 -10.38 -17.49 11.88
C GLU A 70 -10.64 -16.16 11.16
N LEU A 71 -11.91 -15.85 10.85
CA LEU A 71 -12.31 -14.57 10.26
C LEU A 71 -11.98 -13.40 11.18
N MET A 72 -12.32 -13.51 12.46
CA MET A 72 -12.06 -12.47 13.45
C MET A 72 -10.55 -12.24 13.63
N LYS A 73 -9.76 -13.31 13.65
CA LYS A 73 -8.31 -13.23 13.72
C LYS A 73 -7.72 -12.52 12.50
N GLY A 74 -8.13 -12.91 11.29
CA GLY A 74 -7.65 -12.28 10.05
C GLY A 74 -8.06 -10.81 9.93
N LEU A 75 -9.30 -10.50 10.29
CA LEU A 75 -9.80 -9.11 10.31
C LEU A 75 -9.06 -8.26 11.34
N PHE A 76 -8.78 -8.80 12.52
CA PHE A 76 -8.05 -8.08 13.57
C PHE A 76 -6.60 -7.81 13.16
N GLU A 77 -5.92 -8.79 12.57
CA GLU A 77 -4.54 -8.64 12.09
C GLU A 77 -4.46 -7.55 11.00
N VAL A 78 -5.28 -7.65 9.95
CA VAL A 78 -5.30 -6.65 8.87
C VAL A 78 -5.77 -5.29 9.36
N GLY A 79 -6.84 -5.27 10.17
CA GLY A 79 -7.39 -4.07 10.76
C GLY A 79 -6.39 -3.34 11.66
N SER A 80 -5.60 -4.08 12.44
CA SER A 80 -4.56 -3.50 13.30
C SER A 80 -3.49 -2.77 12.49
N VAL A 81 -3.05 -3.35 11.37
CA VAL A 81 -2.06 -2.72 10.47
C VAL A 81 -2.66 -1.49 9.82
N ILE A 82 -3.91 -1.55 9.33
CA ILE A 82 -4.59 -0.39 8.73
C ILE A 82 -4.77 0.72 9.77
N LEU A 83 -5.26 0.42 10.97
CA LEU A 83 -5.45 1.40 12.04
C LEU A 83 -4.12 1.97 12.57
N PHE A 84 -3.02 1.23 12.41
CA PHE A 84 -1.68 1.71 12.73
C PHE A 84 -1.15 2.69 11.65
N LEU A 85 -1.31 2.36 10.37
CA LEU A 85 -0.74 3.13 9.25
C LEU A 85 -1.63 4.33 8.83
N LEU A 86 -2.95 4.22 8.95
CA LEU A 86 -3.90 5.23 8.49
C LEU A 86 -3.71 6.58 9.22
N PRO A 87 -3.54 6.65 10.55
CA PRO A 87 -3.24 7.90 11.24
C PRO A 87 -1.91 8.49 10.81
N ALA A 88 -0.87 7.67 10.60
CA ALA A 88 0.44 8.14 10.16
C ALA A 88 0.35 8.80 8.78
N MET A 89 -0.32 8.17 7.82
CA MET A 89 -0.57 8.75 6.50
C MET A 89 -1.44 10.01 6.57
N CYS A 90 -2.50 10.00 7.40
CA CYS A 90 -3.41 11.14 7.57
C CYS A 90 -2.71 12.38 8.17
N VAL A 91 -1.86 12.18 9.20
CA VAL A 91 -1.07 13.27 9.79
C VAL A 91 -0.16 13.91 8.75
N VAL A 92 0.50 13.10 7.91
CA VAL A 92 1.36 13.61 6.85
C VAL A 92 0.58 14.43 5.82
N GLU A 93 -0.58 13.93 5.38
CA GLU A 93 -1.42 14.66 4.43
C GLU A 93 -1.99 15.95 5.06
N SER A 94 -2.33 15.93 6.34
CA SER A 94 -2.76 17.14 7.07
C SER A 94 -1.65 18.18 7.18
N ILE A 95 -0.40 17.76 7.43
CA ILE A 95 0.77 18.66 7.45
C ILE A 95 0.97 19.28 6.08
N ASP A 96 0.85 18.51 5.00
CA ASP A 96 0.95 19.00 3.63
C ASP A 96 -0.16 20.02 3.30
N HIS A 97 -1.42 19.71 3.66
CA HIS A 97 -2.55 20.60 3.46
C HIS A 97 -2.40 21.95 4.20
N MET A 98 -1.76 21.95 5.36
CA MET A 98 -1.41 23.18 6.11
C MET A 98 -0.14 23.87 5.60
N ASN A 99 0.42 23.42 4.47
CA ASN A 99 1.65 23.95 3.89
C ASN A 99 2.86 23.81 4.84
N GLY A 100 2.86 22.81 5.74
CA GLY A 100 3.93 22.59 6.72
C GLY A 100 5.29 22.36 6.07
N PHE A 101 5.32 21.78 4.86
CA PHE A 101 6.54 21.61 4.08
C PHE A 101 7.02 22.88 3.37
N ALA A 102 6.29 23.99 3.43
CA ALA A 102 6.73 25.26 2.83
C ALA A 102 8.01 25.80 3.48
N VAL A 103 8.17 25.62 4.80
CA VAL A 103 9.39 26.01 5.53
C VAL A 103 10.59 25.18 5.05
N VAL A 104 10.40 23.87 4.91
CA VAL A 104 11.42 22.95 4.40
C VAL A 104 11.78 23.30 2.95
N THR A 105 10.77 23.55 2.11
CA THR A 105 10.93 23.97 0.72
C THR A 105 11.74 25.27 0.63
N ALA A 106 11.40 26.29 1.42
CA ALA A 106 12.10 27.57 1.44
C ALA A 106 13.57 27.42 1.91
N PHE A 107 13.82 26.55 2.89
CA PHE A 107 15.17 26.22 3.34
C PHE A 107 15.99 25.57 2.22
N ILE A 108 15.43 24.59 1.51
CA ILE A 108 16.11 23.91 0.40
C ILE A 108 16.39 24.90 -0.73
N VAL A 109 15.40 25.69 -1.14
CA VAL A 109 15.55 26.69 -2.22
C VAL A 109 16.68 27.65 -1.88
N ARG A 110 16.70 28.22 -0.66
CA ARG A 110 17.74 29.17 -0.22
C ARG A 110 19.15 28.58 -0.30
N HIS A 111 19.32 27.29 -0.01
CA HIS A 111 20.63 26.62 -0.06
C HIS A 111 21.00 26.05 -1.45
N THR A 112 20.06 26.09 -2.40
CA THR A 112 20.22 25.51 -3.75
C THR A 112 20.28 26.57 -4.86
N GLN A 113 19.94 27.85 -4.58
CA GLN A 113 19.92 28.97 -5.55
C GLN A 113 21.16 29.06 -6.45
N GLU A 114 22.35 28.72 -5.95
CA GLU A 114 23.62 28.91 -6.68
C GLU A 114 24.13 27.65 -7.41
N LYS A 115 23.70 26.45 -7.00
CA LYS A 115 24.22 25.18 -7.54
C LYS A 115 23.15 24.09 -7.52
N ALA A 116 22.62 23.77 -8.70
CA ALA A 116 21.65 22.70 -8.93
C ALA A 116 22.08 21.35 -8.30
N GLY A 117 23.37 20.99 -8.40
CA GLY A 117 23.91 19.75 -7.83
C GLY A 117 23.90 19.64 -6.30
N ARG A 118 23.56 20.71 -5.56
CA ARG A 118 23.35 20.65 -4.10
C ARG A 118 21.96 20.17 -3.71
N LEU A 119 21.00 20.13 -4.65
CA LEU A 119 19.63 19.74 -4.36
C LEU A 119 19.53 18.29 -3.87
N MET A 120 20.01 17.34 -4.69
CA MET A 120 19.86 15.91 -4.41
C MET A 120 20.49 15.51 -3.07
N PRO A 121 21.71 15.93 -2.69
CA PRO A 121 22.27 15.63 -1.36
C PRO A 121 21.42 16.17 -0.21
N ILE A 122 20.89 17.39 -0.32
CA ILE A 122 20.05 17.99 0.74
C ILE A 122 18.73 17.22 0.85
N VAL A 123 18.09 16.92 -0.27
CA VAL A 123 16.84 16.13 -0.31
C VAL A 123 17.08 14.73 0.25
N CYS A 124 18.20 14.07 -0.09
CA CYS A 124 18.54 12.75 0.46
C CYS A 124 18.73 12.76 1.98
N ILE A 125 19.41 13.79 2.53
CA ILE A 125 19.58 13.93 3.99
C ILE A 125 18.23 14.14 4.66
N ILE A 126 17.38 15.03 4.12
CA ILE A 126 16.03 15.27 4.66
C ILE A 126 15.19 14.00 4.56
N ALA A 127 15.22 13.30 3.43
CA ALA A 127 14.51 12.04 3.20
C ALA A 127 14.93 10.96 4.21
N PHE A 128 16.23 10.86 4.51
CA PHE A 128 16.76 9.92 5.48
C PHE A 128 16.17 10.15 6.88
N PHE A 129 16.18 11.40 7.37
CA PHE A 129 15.59 11.71 8.67
C PHE A 129 14.06 11.57 8.66
N LEU A 130 13.40 11.98 7.58
CA LEU A 130 11.96 11.87 7.44
C LEU A 130 11.48 10.40 7.44
N SER A 131 12.23 9.51 6.78
CA SER A 131 11.96 8.06 6.77
C SER A 131 12.17 7.38 8.12
N SER A 132 12.91 8.01 9.05
CA SER A 132 13.04 7.48 10.42
C SER A 132 11.84 7.80 11.31
N VAL A 133 11.06 8.83 10.93
CA VAL A 133 9.89 9.31 11.67
C VAL A 133 8.59 8.77 11.07
N ILE A 134 8.56 8.51 9.76
CA ILE A 134 7.37 8.14 8.98
C ILE A 134 7.67 6.92 8.10
N ASP A 135 6.65 6.13 7.73
CA ASP A 135 6.75 5.02 6.78
C ASP A 135 7.42 5.39 5.44
N ASN A 136 8.18 4.44 4.90
CA ASN A 136 9.01 4.60 3.70
C ASN A 136 8.24 5.09 2.46
N LEU A 137 7.02 4.58 2.24
CA LEU A 137 6.17 5.01 1.12
C LEU A 137 5.75 6.49 1.30
N THR A 138 5.33 6.84 2.49
CA THR A 138 4.89 8.18 2.85
C THR A 138 6.06 9.18 2.80
N ALA A 139 7.24 8.80 3.27
CA ALA A 139 8.47 9.60 3.14
C ALA A 139 8.80 9.86 1.67
N THR A 140 8.63 8.86 0.80
CA THR A 140 8.82 9.01 -0.65
C THR A 140 7.82 10.00 -1.26
N ILE A 141 6.54 9.91 -0.91
CA ILE A 141 5.50 10.85 -1.39
C ILE A 141 5.85 12.29 -0.99
N VAL A 142 6.23 12.52 0.26
CA VAL A 142 6.62 13.86 0.74
C VAL A 142 7.84 14.37 -0.01
N CYS A 143 8.87 13.54 -0.21
CA CYS A 143 10.06 13.91 -0.96
C CYS A 143 9.73 14.29 -2.41
N ILE A 144 8.81 13.57 -3.07
CA ILE A 144 8.33 13.90 -4.41
C ILE A 144 7.57 15.24 -4.40
N LYS A 145 6.67 15.48 -3.44
CA LYS A 145 5.95 16.76 -3.33
C LYS A 145 6.91 17.94 -3.12
N ILE A 146 7.92 17.78 -2.27
CA ILE A 146 8.98 18.78 -2.06
C ILE A 146 9.78 18.99 -3.35
N LEU A 147 10.21 17.91 -4.00
CA LEU A 147 11.00 17.98 -5.24
C LEU A 147 10.22 18.70 -6.34
N GLN A 148 8.95 18.36 -6.55
CA GLN A 148 8.07 19.03 -7.53
C GLN A 148 7.91 20.53 -7.25
N ARG A 149 8.02 20.96 -5.99
CA ARG A 149 7.88 22.37 -5.59
C ARG A 149 9.20 23.15 -5.68
N VAL A 150 10.34 22.48 -5.50
CA VAL A 150 11.68 23.09 -5.55
C VAL A 150 12.27 23.12 -6.96
N VAL A 151 12.00 22.10 -7.78
CA VAL A 151 12.56 21.95 -9.12
C VAL A 151 11.88 22.90 -10.12
N PRO A 152 12.55 23.93 -10.67
CA PRO A 152 12.01 24.75 -11.75
C PRO A 152 11.80 23.95 -13.03
N HIS A 153 10.91 24.45 -13.90
CA HIS A 153 10.55 23.81 -15.17
C HIS A 153 11.67 23.82 -16.23
N ASN A 154 12.83 24.39 -15.93
CA ASN A 154 13.96 24.45 -16.86
C ASN A 154 14.66 23.09 -16.96
N GLN A 155 14.68 22.53 -18.18
CA GLN A 155 15.28 21.22 -18.46
C GLN A 155 16.79 21.18 -18.16
N ASP A 156 17.54 22.24 -18.46
CA ASP A 156 18.99 22.30 -18.23
C ASP A 156 19.31 22.30 -16.73
N TRP A 157 18.48 22.97 -15.94
CA TRP A 157 18.61 22.98 -14.48
C TRP A 157 18.33 21.58 -13.90
N ARG A 158 17.32 20.88 -14.43
CA ARG A 158 16.96 19.52 -14.01
C ARG A 158 18.10 18.52 -14.24
N HIS A 159 18.73 18.56 -15.41
CA HIS A 159 19.90 17.72 -15.72
C HIS A 159 21.12 18.06 -14.84
N SER A 160 21.20 19.28 -14.33
CA SER A 160 22.31 19.73 -13.47
C SER A 160 22.14 19.32 -12.00
N CYS A 161 20.98 18.79 -11.60
CA CYS A 161 20.70 18.35 -10.23
C CYS A 161 21.16 16.92 -9.91
N GLY A 162 21.50 16.13 -10.92
CA GLY A 162 21.81 14.70 -10.81
C GLY A 162 20.92 13.86 -11.69
#